data_AF-A0A0H3ZLS5-F1
#
_entry.id   AF-A0A0H3ZLS5-F1
#
_cell.length_a   1.000
_cell.length_b   1.000
_cell.length_c   1.000
_cell.angle_alpha   90.00
_cell.angle_beta   90.00
_cell.angle_gamma   90.00
#
_symmetry.space_group_name_H-M   'P 1'
#
loop_
_entity.id
_entity.type
_entity.pdbx_description
1 polymer ?
#
loop_
_entity_poly.entity_id
_entity_poly.type
_entity_poly.pdbx_seq_one_letter_code
_entity_poly.pdbx_strand_id
1 'polypeptide(L)' 'MNSNSSKTTSVNVLMDETCNSLLTQSSKKNERPKRKEAAARLKDHLLRFGGTWSERK' A
#
# COMPACT_ATOMS: atom_id res chain seq x y z
N MET A 1 -2.97 13.06 -30.18
CA MET A 1 -3.21 13.02 -28.72
C MET A 1 -2.52 11.78 -28.17
N ASN A 2 -1.35 11.92 -27.54
CA ASN A 2 -0.65 10.78 -26.94
C ASN A 2 -1.27 10.45 -25.58
N SER A 3 -2.15 9.46 -25.55
CA SER A 3 -2.68 8.88 -24.33
C SER A 3 -1.59 8.06 -23.64
N ASN A 4 -0.75 8.73 -22.86
CA ASN A 4 0.19 8.07 -21.96
C ASN A 4 -0.64 7.50 -20.79
N SER A 5 -1.34 6.38 -21.03
CA SER A 5 -2.07 5.69 -19.96
C SER A 5 -1.04 5.23 -18.94
N SER A 6 -1.07 5.81 -17.76
CA SER A 6 -0.24 5.39 -16.64
C SER A 6 -0.54 3.91 -16.39
N LYS A 7 0.42 3.03 -16.73
CA LYS A 7 0.32 1.59 -16.47
C LYS A 7 0.26 1.39 -14.96
N THR A 8 -0.94 1.27 -14.43
CA THR A 8 -1.18 0.94 -13.03
C THR A 8 -1.42 -0.56 -12.91
N THR A 9 -0.92 -1.16 -11.84
CA THR A 9 -1.15 -2.57 -11.52
C THR A 9 -1.99 -2.63 -10.26
N SER A 10 -3.05 -3.45 -10.28
CA SER A 10 -3.83 -3.76 -9.08
C SER A 10 -3.22 -4.97 -8.39
N VAL A 11 -3.07 -4.90 -7.07
CA VAL A 11 -2.60 -6.01 -6.24
C VAL A 11 -3.65 -6.29 -5.18
N ASN A 12 -3.93 -7.57 -4.93
CA ASN A 12 -4.77 -8.05 -3.84
C ASN A 12 -3.89 -8.82 -2.87
N VAL A 13 -3.97 -8.50 -1.58
CA VAL A 13 -3.14 -9.09 -0.52
C VAL A 13 -4.01 -9.52 0.63
N LEU A 14 -3.80 -10.75 1.10
CA LEU A 14 -4.35 -11.21 2.37
C LEU A 14 -3.46 -10.70 3.49
N MET A 15 -4.07 -10.22 4.57
CA MET A 15 -3.37 -9.73 5.75
C MET A 15 -3.86 -10.49 6.97
N ASP A 16 -2.98 -10.71 7.94
CA ASP A 16 -3.40 -11.18 9.26
C ASP A 16 -4.29 -10.15 9.98
N GLU A 17 -4.94 -10.60 11.05
CA GLU A 17 -5.87 -9.77 11.83
C GLU A 17 -5.18 -8.52 12.40
N THR A 18 -3.94 -8.67 12.88
CA THR A 18 -3.16 -7.61 13.50
C THR A 18 -2.90 -6.47 12.52
N CYS A 19 -2.34 -6.77 11.35
CA CYS A 19 -2.04 -5.80 10.32
C CYS A 19 -3.32 -5.18 9.73
N ASN A 20 -4.38 -5.98 9.58
CA ASN A 20 -5.68 -5.50 9.13
C ASN A 20 -6.31 -4.49 10.12
N SER A 21 -6.14 -4.72 11.43
CA SER A 21 -6.57 -3.80 12.49
C SER A 21 -5.77 -2.50 12.44
N LEU A 22 -4.44 -2.58 12.36
CA LEU A 22 -3.57 -1.40 12.25
C LEU A 22 -3.88 -0.56 11.01
N LEU A 23 -4.14 -1.20 9.86
CA LEU A 23 -4.53 -0.51 8.63
C LEU A 23 -5.88 0.19 8.79
N THR A 24 -6.84 -0.43 9.49
CA THR A 24 -8.15 0.17 9.78
C THR A 24 -8.01 1.42 10.66
N GLN A 25 -7.19 1.35 11.71
CA GLN A 25 -6.94 2.49 12.59
C GLN A 25 -6.28 3.65 11.82
N SER A 26 -5.27 3.35 10.99
CA SER A 26 -4.60 4.34 10.15
C SER A 26 -5.54 4.99 9.14
N SER A 27 -6.39 4.18 8.50
CA SER A 27 -7.40 4.63 7.55
C SER A 27 -8.36 5.64 8.18
N LYS A 28 -8.81 5.39 9.42
CA LYS A 28 -9.64 6.33 10.19
C LYS A 28 -8.87 7.61 10.54
N LYS A 29 -7.65 7.48 11.06
CA LYS A 29 -6.81 8.62 11.48
C LYS A 29 -6.49 9.57 10.32
N ASN A 30 -6.25 9.02 9.13
CA ASN A 30 -5.87 9.79 7.94
C ASN A 30 -7.07 10.17 7.07
N GLU A 31 -8.30 9.87 7.49
CA GLU A 31 -9.55 10.17 6.76
C GLU A 31 -9.52 9.63 5.31
N ARG A 32 -8.97 8.43 5.12
CA ARG A 32 -8.82 7.79 3.81
C ARG A 32 -9.53 6.46 3.75
N PRO A 33 -10.14 6.09 2.60
CA PRO A 33 -10.61 4.72 2.39
C PRO A 33 -9.47 3.72 2.55
N LYS A 34 -9.74 2.59 3.20
CA LYS A 34 -8.75 1.57 3.56
C LYS A 34 -7.85 1.13 2.40
N ARG A 35 -8.41 0.96 1.19
CA ARG A 35 -7.65 0.64 -0.04
C ARG A 35 -6.63 1.73 -0.43
N LYS A 36 -6.99 3.01 -0.27
CA LYS A 36 -6.09 4.13 -0.58
C LYS A 36 -4.99 4.24 0.47
N GLU A 37 -5.31 3.97 1.73
CA GLU A 37 -4.32 3.90 2.80
C GLU A 37 -3.33 2.75 2.60
N ALA A 38 -3.81 1.57 2.20
CA ALA A 38 -2.96 0.43 1.87
C ALA A 38 -2.01 0.76 0.72
N ALA A 39 -2.53 1.35 -0.37
CA ALA A 39 -1.73 1.79 -1.49
C ALA A 39 -0.68 2.86 -1.09
N ALA A 40 -1.06 3.81 -0.22
CA ALA A 40 -0.14 4.84 0.28
C ALA A 40 1.00 4.23 1.12
N ARG A 41 0.67 3.27 2.01
CA ARG A 41 1.67 2.57 2.83
C ARG A 41 2.59 1.68 2.00
N LEU A 42 2.05 0.94 1.02
CA LEU A 42 2.85 0.15 0.10
C LEU A 42 3.78 1.04 -0.72
N LYS A 43 3.28 2.16 -1.27
CA LYS A 43 4.09 3.13 -1.99
C LYS A 43 5.20 3.70 -1.10
N ASP A 44 4.88 4.12 0.11
CA ASP A 44 5.85 4.65 1.07
C ASP A 44 6.95 3.62 1.37
N HIS A 45 6.58 2.36 1.62
CA HIS A 45 7.54 1.28 1.85
C HIS A 45 8.45 1.04 0.64
N LEU A 46 7.88 0.93 -0.56
CA LEU A 46 8.64 0.75 -1.81
C LEU A 46 9.61 1.91 -2.06
N LEU A 47 9.20 3.16 -1.77
CA LEU A 47 10.07 4.32 -1.92
C LEU A 47 11.19 4.37 -0.86
N ARG A 48 10.91 3.92 0.37
CA ARG A 48 11.89 3.94 1.46
C ARG A 48 12.96 2.85 1.32
N PHE A 49 12.56 1.65 0.91
CA PHE A 49 13.46 0.49 0.92
C PHE A 49 13.91 0.04 -0.47
N GLY A 50 13.22 0.48 -1.53
CA GLY A 50 13.56 0.11 -2.91
C GLY A 50 13.47 -1.38 -3.20
N GLY A 51 14.04 -1.81 -4.32
CA GLY A 51 14.01 -3.20 -4.78
C GLY A 51 15.00 -4.14 -4.09
N THR A 52 15.91 -3.61 -3.25
CA THR A 52 16.89 -4.40 -2.48
C THR A 52 16.32 -4.87 -1.14
N TRP A 53 15.11 -4.45 -0.79
CA TRP A 53 14.44 -4.90 0.41
C TRP A 53 14.27 -6.43 0.40
N SER A 54 14.55 -7.04 1.55
CA SER A 54 14.33 -8.45 1.80
C SER A 54 13.56 -8.61 3.11
N GLU A 55 12.58 -9.52 3.09
CA GLU A 55 11.84 -9.90 4.28
C GLU A 55 12.78 -10.56 5.29
N ARG A 56 12.74 -10.10 6.54
CA ARG A 56 13.47 -10.78 7.62
C ARG A 56 12.72 -12.07 7.96
N LYS A 57 13.41 -13.19 7.82
CA LYS A 57 12.96 -14.52 8.23
C LYS A 57 12.90 -14.65 9.75
#